data_AF-A0A1Z9H0T8-F1
#
_entry.id   AF-A0A1Z9H0T8-F1
#
_cell.length_a   1.000
_cell.length_b   1.000
_cell.length_c   1.000
_cell.angle_alpha   90.00
_cell.angle_beta   90.00
_cell.angle_gamma   90.00
#
_symmetry.space_group_name_H-M   'P 1'
#
loop_
_entity.id
_entity.type
_entity.pdbx_description
1 polymer ?
#
loop_
_entity_poly.entity_id
_entity_poly.type
_entity_poly.pdbx_seq_one_letter_code
_entity_poly.pdbx_strand_id
1 'polypeptide(L)'
;FPGITAMIFSGYEYGIAAYNLNEVSVNSPIGVPVWPLKLVILFSGFFLFVQGIVEVMRCFYCITTGEWLERGTDVEALPLHLSNDSRLKNSD
;
A
#
# COMPACT_ATOMS: atom_id res chain seq x y z
N PHE A 1 1.68 14.89 -7.58
CA PHE A 1 0.80 14.22 -6.60
C PHE A 1 0.51 15.13 -5.41
N PRO A 2 -0.17 16.28 -5.62
CA PRO A 2 -0.33 17.29 -4.57
C PRO A 2 -1.08 16.76 -3.33
N GLY A 3 -2.11 15.93 -3.52
CA GLY A 3 -2.86 15.34 -2.40
C GLY A 3 -2.04 14.35 -1.56
N ILE A 4 -1.25 13.48 -2.18
CA ILE A 4 -0.39 12.51 -1.47
C ILE A 4 0.73 13.25 -0.73
N THR A 5 1.32 14.26 -1.36
CA THR A 5 2.32 15.11 -0.70
C THR A 5 1.72 15.84 0.51
N ALA A 6 0.50 16.37 0.40
CA ALA A 6 -0.21 16.98 1.53
C ALA A 6 -0.50 15.96 2.66
N MET A 7 -0.88 14.73 2.31
CA MET A 7 -1.09 13.63 3.26
C MET A 7 0.20 13.25 4.00
N ILE A 8 1.35 13.24 3.31
CA ILE A 8 2.66 13.01 3.93
C ILE A 8 2.99 14.14 4.91
N PHE A 9 2.84 15.40 4.51
CA PHE A 9 3.12 16.54 5.39
C PHE A 9 2.23 16.53 6.64
N SER A 10 0.92 16.35 6.46
CA SER A 10 -0.02 16.27 7.57
C SER A 10 0.23 15.05 8.46
N GLY A 11 0.51 13.89 7.87
CA GLY A 11 0.80 12.66 8.58
C GLY A 11 2.13 12.70 9.36
N TYR A 12 3.12 13.45 8.86
CA TYR A 12 4.39 13.66 9.53
C TYR A 12 4.23 14.43 10.84
N GLU A 13 3.58 15.59 10.80
CA GLU A 13 3.33 16.38 12.02
C GLU A 13 2.49 15.60 13.03
N TYR A 14 1.44 14.94 12.55
CA TYR A 14 0.54 14.17 13.40
C TYR A 14 1.21 12.93 14.03
N GLY A 15 2.03 12.22 13.25
CA GLY A 15 2.74 11.03 13.70
C GLY A 15 3.86 11.32 14.70
N ILE A 16 4.65 12.38 14.46
CA ILE A 16 5.69 12.80 15.41
C ILE A 16 5.08 13.34 16.71
N ALA A 17 3.99 14.10 16.63
CA ALA A 17 3.28 14.56 17.82
C ALA A 17 2.81 13.37 18.69
N ALA A 18 2.24 12.34 18.07
CA ALA A 18 1.79 11.13 18.76
C ALA A 18 2.95 10.30 19.34
N TYR A 19 4.06 10.20 18.61
CA TYR A 19 5.27 9.51 19.07
C TYR A 19 5.88 10.20 20.30
N ASN A 20 6.01 11.53 20.26
CA ASN A 20 6.55 12.30 21.37
C ASN A 20 5.66 12.21 22.62
N LEU A 21 4.34 12.17 22.44
CA LEU A 21 3.38 12.06 23.54
C LEU A 21 3.28 10.63 24.09
N ASN A 22 3.87 9.63 23.42
CA ASN A 22 3.74 8.20 23.73
C ASN A 22 2.28 7.82 24.00
N GLU A 23 1.39 8.17 23.07
CA GLU A 23 -0.04 7.96 23.26
C GLU A 23 -0.36 6.49 23.48
N VAL A 24 -1.07 6.23 24.58
CA VAL A 24 -1.62 4.92 24.96
C VAL A 24 -3.13 4.92 24.84
N SER A 25 -3.68 3.77 24.49
CA SER A 25 -5.13 3.54 24.48
C SER A 25 -5.71 3.72 25.89
N VAL A 26 -6.62 4.68 26.05
CA VAL A 26 -7.43 4.87 27.28
C VAL A 26 -8.49 3.78 27.46
N ASN A 27 -8.74 2.97 26.43
CA ASN A 27 -9.84 2.01 26.36
C ASN A 27 -9.43 0.59 26.77
N SER A 28 -8.14 0.31 27.00
CA SER A 28 -7.65 -1.00 27.44
C SER A 28 -6.80 -0.87 28.70
N PRO A 29 -7.06 -1.65 29.77
CA PRO A 29 -6.29 -1.60 31.02
C PRO A 29 -4.81 -2.00 30.84
N ILE A 30 -4.45 -2.57 29.69
CA ILE A 30 -3.08 -2.96 29.31
C ILE A 30 -2.27 -1.82 28.66
N GLY A 31 -2.89 -0.68 28.34
CA GLY A 31 -2.18 0.51 27.86
C GLY A 31 -1.47 0.30 26.52
N VAL A 32 -2.16 -0.31 25.55
CA VAL A 32 -1.57 -0.59 24.22
C VAL A 32 -1.14 0.73 23.55
N PRO A 33 0.12 0.85 23.08
CA PRO A 33 0.59 2.04 22.38
C PRO A 33 -0.18 2.24 21.07
N VAL A 34 -0.80 3.40 20.89
CA VAL A 34 -1.62 3.75 19.71
C VAL A 34 -0.92 4.69 18.74
N TRP A 35 0.20 5.30 19.15
CA TRP A 35 1.03 6.13 18.28
C TRP A 35 1.46 5.45 16.96
N PRO A 36 1.68 4.11 16.85
CA PRO A 36 2.04 3.48 15.57
C PRO A 36 0.92 3.59 14.53
N LEU A 37 -0.34 3.61 14.96
CA LEU A 37 -1.50 3.76 14.07
C LEU A 37 -1.47 5.12 13.37
N LYS A 38 -1.06 6.17 14.07
CA LYS A 38 -0.99 7.52 13.49
C LYS A 38 0.18 7.68 12.52
N LEU A 39 1.30 6.99 12.77
CA LEU A 39 2.43 6.94 11.84
C LEU A 39 2.11 6.18 10.54
N VAL A 40 1.11 5.28 10.54
CA VAL A 40 0.71 4.56 9.31
C VAL A 40 0.29 5.51 8.19
N ILE A 41 -0.23 6.69 8.53
CA ILE A 41 -0.63 7.72 7.56
C ILE A 41 0.60 8.24 6.80
N LEU A 42 1.70 8.49 7.51
CA LEU A 42 2.97 8.91 6.93
C LEU A 42 3.54 7.81 6.02
N PHE A 43 3.61 6.57 6.52
CA PHE A 43 4.17 5.46 5.76
C PHE A 43 3.35 5.14 4.51
N SER A 44 2.02 5.02 4.63
CA SER A 44 1.14 4.77 3.48
C SER A 44 1.25 5.87 2.43
N GLY A 45 1.30 7.15 2.84
CA GLY A 45 1.55 8.27 1.95
C GLY A 45 2.88 8.15 1.20
N PHE A 46 3.96 7.78 1.91
CA PHE A 46 5.28 7.56 1.30
C PHE A 46 5.27 6.45 0.25
N PHE A 47 4.70 5.29 0.56
CA PHE A 47 4.60 4.18 -0.40
C PHE A 47 3.77 4.56 -1.63
N LEU A 48 2.64 5.24 -1.44
CA LEU A 48 1.81 5.76 -2.54
C LEU A 48 2.56 6.77 -3.41
N PHE A 49 3.39 7.61 -2.80
CA PHE A 49 4.21 8.57 -3.53
C PHE A 49 5.24 7.88 -4.42
N VAL A 50 5.92 6.84 -3.91
CA VAL A 50 6.86 6.02 -4.68
C VAL A 50 6.14 5.32 -5.84
N GLN A 51 4.98 4.71 -5.60
CA GLN A 51 4.17 4.09 -6.66
C GLN A 51 3.74 5.10 -7.72
N GLY A 52 3.36 6.31 -7.32
CA GLY A 52 3.04 7.40 -8.24
C GLY A 52 4.20 7.80 -9.14
N ILE A 53 5.43 7.87 -8.59
CA ILE A 53 6.64 8.14 -9.39
C ILE A 53 6.85 7.04 -10.44
N VAL A 54 6.67 5.77 -10.07
CA VAL A 54 6.80 4.64 -11.01
C VAL A 54 5.82 4.76 -12.18
N GLU A 55 4.57 5.18 -11.93
CA GLU A 55 3.59 5.38 -13.02
C GLU A 55 3.98 6.54 -13.95
N VAL A 56 4.51 7.65 -13.39
CA VAL A 56 5.03 8.76 -14.20
C VAL A 56 6.22 8.33 -15.06
N MET A 57 7.14 7.54 -14.49
CA MET A 57 8.27 6.97 -15.25
C MET A 57 7.78 6.01 -16.35
N ARG A 58 6.75 5.21 -16.10
CA ARG A 58 6.11 4.37 -17.13
C ARG A 58 5.51 5.20 -18.27
N CYS A 59 4.84 6.31 -17.96
CA CYS A 59 4.35 7.24 -18.99
C CYS A 59 5.51 7.84 -19.80
N PHE A 60 6.59 8.24 -19.14
CA PHE A 60 7.78 8.76 -19.82
C PHE A 60 8.40 7.71 -20.75
N TYR A 61 8.54 6.48 -20.28
CA TYR A 61 9.03 5.35 -21.08
C TYR A 61 8.12 5.03 -22.28
N CYS A 62 6.80 5.13 -22.10
CA CYS A 62 5.85 4.92 -23.20
C CYS A 62 6.04 5.99 -24.30
N ILE A 63 6.30 7.24 -23.93
CA ILE A 63 6.56 8.33 -24.88
C ILE A 63 7.87 8.09 -25.65
N THR A 64 8.91 7.55 -24.99
CA THR A 64 10.21 7.32 -25.64
C THR A 64 10.22 6.09 -26.54
N THR A 65 9.54 5.02 -26.14
CA THR A 65 9.66 3.70 -26.76
C THR A 65 8.47 3.36 -27.66
N GLY A 66 7.35 4.08 -27.52
CA GLY A 66 6.11 3.81 -28.24
C GLY A 66 5.34 2.58 -27.74
N GLU A 67 5.90 1.85 -26.77
CA GLU A 67 5.29 0.64 -26.19
C GLU A 67 4.90 0.86 -24.74
N TRP A 68 3.74 0.32 -24.36
CA TRP A 68 3.24 0.39 -22.99
C TRP A 68 3.86 -0.74 -22.16
N LEU A 69 4.62 -0.39 -21.13
CA LEU A 69 5.26 -1.37 -20.25
C LEU A 69 4.18 -2.26 -19.60
N GLU A 70 4.29 -3.57 -19.77
CA GLU A 70 3.39 -4.55 -19.19
C GLU A 70 3.39 -4.44 -17.65
N ARG A 71 2.20 -4.50 -17.03
CA ARG A 71 2.13 -4.56 -15.56
C ARG A 71 2.75 -5.89 -15.13
N GLY A 72 3.57 -5.85 -14.07
CA GLY A 72 4.03 -7.07 -13.43
C GLY A 72 2.82 -7.95 -13.14
N THR A 73 2.90 -9.22 -13.56
CA THR A 73 1.82 -10.21 -13.49
C THR A 73 1.07 -10.10 -12.16
N ASP A 74 -0.12 -9.50 -12.21
CA ASP A 74 -1.03 -9.49 -11.06
C ASP A 74 -1.34 -10.95 -10.72
N VAL A 75 -1.27 -11.25 -9.42
CA VAL A 75 -1.48 -12.58 -8.82
C VAL A 75 -2.36 -13.48 -9.68
N GLU A 76 -1.75 -14.46 -10.34
CA GLU A 76 -2.45 -15.50 -11.09
C GLU A 76 -3.56 -16.04 -10.18
N ALA A 77 -4.81 -15.88 -10.59
CA ALA A 77 -5.95 -16.22 -9.75
C ALA A 77 -5.96 -17.73 -9.47
N LEU A 78 -5.40 -18.11 -8.31
CA LEU A 78 -5.39 -19.45 -7.75
C LEU A 78 -6.74 -20.20 -7.77
N PRO A 79 -7.94 -19.58 -7.70
CA PRO A 79 -9.19 -20.35 -7.72
C PRO A 79 -9.45 -21.14 -9.01
N LEU A 80 -8.87 -20.77 -10.16
CA LEU A 80 -9.11 -21.49 -11.42
C LEU A 80 -8.34 -22.81 -11.51
N HIS A 81 -7.16 -22.91 -10.90
CA HIS A 81 -6.41 -24.16 -10.86
C HIS A 81 -7.03 -25.17 -9.90
N LEU A 82 -7.57 -24.72 -8.76
CA LEU A 82 -8.23 -25.63 -7.82
C LEU A 82 -9.58 -26.14 -8.31
N SER A 83 -10.34 -25.35 -9.08
CA SER A 83 -11.62 -25.80 -9.64
C SER A 83 -11.44 -26.78 -10.80
N ASN A 84 -10.42 -26.59 -11.65
CA ASN A 84 -10.08 -27.54 -12.70
C ASN A 84 -9.45 -28.83 -12.15
N ASP A 85 -8.55 -28.74 -11.17
CA ASP A 85 -7.93 -29.92 -10.53
C ASP A 85 -8.97 -30.78 -9.78
N SER A 86 -9.89 -30.14 -9.04
CA SER A 86 -10.97 -30.86 -8.35
C SER A 86 -12.07 -31.38 -9.28
N ARG A 87 -12.21 -30.83 -10.49
CA ARG A 87 -13.03 -31.41 -11.57
C ARG A 87 -12.39 -32.67 -12.16
N LEU A 88 -11.07 -32.71 -12.34
CA LEU A 88 -10.38 -33.89 -12.84
C LEU A 88 -10.40 -35.02 -11.80
N LYS A 89 -10.16 -34.72 -10.52
CA LYS A 89 -10.15 -35.74 -9.46
C LYS A 89 -11.53 -36.30 -9.06
N ASN A 90 -12.64 -35.64 -9.43
CA ASN A 90 -14.01 -36.16 -9.24
C ASN A 90 -14.52 -36.96 -10.44
N SER A 91 -13.77 -37.05 -11.54
CA SER A 91 -14.15 -37.79 -12.74
C SER A 91 -13.52 -39.19 -12.81
N ASP A 92 -12.70 -39.56 -11.81
CA ASP A 92 -12.12 -40.89 -11.57
C ASP A 92 -12.82 -41.57 -10.37
#